data_AF-A0A2E1EE64-F1
#
_entry.id   AF-A0A2E1EE64-F1
#
_cell.length_a   1.000
_cell.length_b   1.000
_cell.length_c   1.000
_cell.angle_alpha   90.00
_cell.angle_beta   90.00
_cell.angle_gamma   90.00
#
_symmetry.space_group_name_H-M   'P 1'
#
loop_
_entity.id
_entity.type
_entity.pdbx_description
1 polymer ?
#
loop_
_entity_poly.entity_id
_entity_poly.type
_entity_poly.pdbx_seq_one_letter_code
_entity_poly.pdbx_strand_id
1 'polypeptide(L)' 'MALPIALGACSDPAAEQARLDAIDHQNCVDLGFKPETEAYGNCRLKMKEIRAKEEGNRSPNVGFGVGIGVGL' A
#
# COMPACT_ATOMS: atom_id res chain seq x y z
N MET A 1 4.38 -29.83 26.65
CA MET A 1 5.42 -28.85 26.26
C MET A 1 4.73 -27.77 25.45
N ALA A 2 4.80 -26.52 25.91
CA ALA A 2 3.97 -25.40 25.48
C ALA A 2 4.24 -24.96 24.03
N LEU A 3 3.19 -24.73 23.26
CA LEU A 3 3.21 -24.06 21.96
C LEU A 3 3.42 -22.54 22.19
N PRO A 4 4.47 -21.92 21.64
CA PRO A 4 4.63 -20.48 21.76
C PRO A 4 3.59 -19.80 20.86
N ILE A 5 2.83 -18.90 21.49
CA ILE A 5 1.81 -18.06 20.85
C ILE A 5 2.49 -17.18 19.81
N ALA A 6 2.05 -17.29 18.56
CA ALA A 6 2.40 -16.38 17.49
C ALA A 6 1.91 -14.97 17.86
N LEU A 7 2.83 -14.01 17.98
CA LEU A 7 2.52 -12.59 17.98
C LEU A 7 2.05 -12.23 16.58
N GLY A 8 0.74 -12.34 16.34
CA GLY A 8 0.12 -11.73 15.16
C GLY A 8 0.31 -10.22 15.26
N ALA A 9 1.24 -9.68 14.46
CA ALA A 9 1.26 -8.26 14.19
C ALA A 9 -0.07 -7.92 13.49
N CYS A 10 -1.04 -7.37 14.23
CA CYS A 10 -2.26 -6.82 13.65
C CYS A 10 -1.88 -5.55 12.86
N SER A 11 -1.34 -5.73 11.66
CA SER A 11 -1.38 -4.72 10.62
C SER A 11 -2.83 -4.59 10.18
N ASP A 12 -3.55 -3.64 10.75
CA ASP A 12 -4.88 -3.27 10.28
C ASP A 12 -4.73 -2.52 8.95
N PRO A 13 -5.14 -3.12 7.81
CA PRO A 13 -4.98 -2.50 6.50
C PRO A 13 -5.80 -1.21 6.39
N ALA A 14 -6.91 -1.06 7.12
CA ALA A 14 -7.70 0.16 7.11
C ALA A 14 -6.98 1.29 7.85
N ALA A 15 -6.34 0.99 8.98
CA ALA A 15 -5.55 1.96 9.73
C ALA A 15 -4.32 2.43 8.93
N GLU A 16 -3.65 1.52 8.23
CA GLU A 16 -2.53 1.88 7.36
C GLU A 16 -3.01 2.74 6.18
N GLN A 17 -4.08 2.32 5.49
CA GLN A 17 -4.63 3.09 4.37
C GLN A 17 -5.00 4.53 4.79
N ALA A 18 -5.59 4.71 5.98
CA ALA A 18 -5.91 6.03 6.52
C ALA A 18 -4.65 6.89 6.77
N ARG A 19 -3.57 6.29 7.28
CA ARG A 19 -2.29 7.00 7.43
C ARG A 19 -1.72 7.42 6.07
N LEU A 20 -1.75 6.53 5.09
CA LEU A 20 -1.24 6.83 3.74
C LEU A 20 -2.05 7.93 3.06
N ASP A 21 -3.37 7.89 3.20
CA ASP A 21 -4.24 8.92 2.65
C ASP A 21 -3.99 10.30 3.28
N ALA A 22 -3.68 10.34 4.58
CA ALA A 22 -3.29 11.59 5.26
C ALA A 22 -1.93 12.12 4.77
N ILE A 23 -0.96 11.23 4.53
CA ILE A 23 0.36 11.59 3.98
C ILE A 23 0.22 12.13 2.55
N ASP A 24 -0.53 11.43 1.71
CA ASP A 24 -0.75 11.83 0.31
C ASP A 24 -1.48 13.19 0.25
N HIS A 25 -2.44 13.43 1.15
CA HIS A 25 -3.08 14.74 1.28
C HIS A 25 -2.08 15.85 1.58
N GLN A 26 -1.26 15.70 2.63
CA GLN A 26 -0.30 16.73 3.02
C GLN A 26 0.71 17.00 1.90
N ASN A 27 1.28 15.96 1.29
CA ASN A 27 2.20 16.12 0.16
C ASN A 27 1.57 16.91 -0.99
N CYS A 28 0.31 16.62 -1.34
CA CYS A 28 -0.35 17.33 -2.43
C CYS A 28 -0.65 18.79 -2.06
N VAL A 29 -1.00 19.08 -0.81
CA VAL A 29 -1.19 20.47 -0.32
C VAL A 29 0.15 21.23 -0.33
N ASP A 30 1.23 20.62 0.14
CA ASP A 30 2.56 21.22 0.19
C ASP A 30 3.13 21.53 -1.21
N LEU A 31 2.78 20.70 -2.20
CA LEU A 31 3.08 20.95 -3.61
C LEU A 31 2.21 22.04 -4.25
N GLY A 32 1.26 22.61 -3.51
CA GLY A 32 0.38 23.69 -3.95
C GLY A 32 -0.89 23.24 -4.67
N PHE A 33 -1.21 21.94 -4.67
CA PHE A 33 -2.46 21.46 -5.24
C PHE A 33 -3.63 21.78 -4.31
N LYS A 34 -4.70 22.35 -4.88
CA LYS A 34 -5.91 22.70 -4.13
C LYS A 34 -6.81 21.47 -3.97
N PRO A 35 -7.32 21.18 -2.75
CA PRO A 35 -8.32 20.14 -2.54
C PRO A 35 -9.52 20.30 -3.48
N GLU A 36 -10.21 19.18 -3.74
CA GLU A 36 -11.41 19.14 -4.59
C GLU A 36 -11.20 19.56 -6.05
N THR A 37 -9.94 19.53 -6.51
CA THR A 37 -9.61 19.74 -7.94
C THR A 37 -9.14 18.45 -8.60
N GLU A 38 -9.29 18.36 -9.91
CA GLU A 38 -8.74 17.25 -10.70
C GLU A 38 -7.22 17.13 -10.54
N ALA A 39 -6.51 18.26 -10.47
CA ALA A 39 -5.06 18.29 -10.26
C ALA A 39 -4.66 17.66 -8.92
N TYR A 40 -5.40 17.94 -7.86
CA TYR A 40 -5.21 17.29 -6.55
C TYR A 40 -5.52 15.79 -6.60
N GLY A 41 -6.61 15.40 -7.29
CA GLY A 41 -6.92 13.99 -7.54
C GLY A 41 -5.77 13.26 -8.24
N ASN A 42 -5.21 13.87 -9.30
CA ASN A 42 -4.09 13.32 -10.04
C ASN A 42 -2.81 13.25 -9.21
N CYS A 43 -2.54 14.23 -8.35
CA CYS A 43 -1.41 14.18 -7.41
C CYS A 43 -1.50 12.95 -6.50
N ARG A 44 -2.67 12.72 -5.88
CA ARG A 44 -2.88 11.56 -5.01
C ARG A 44 -2.79 10.23 -5.76
N LEU A 45 -3.30 10.17 -6.99
CA LEU A 45 -3.15 8.98 -7.83
C LEU A 45 -1.68 8.68 -8.13
N LYS A 46 -0.88 9.70 -8.48
CA LYS A 46 0.57 9.55 -8.69
C LYS A 46 1.30 9.03 -7.45
N MET A 47 0.94 9.49 -6.25
CA MET A 47 1.54 8.98 -5.01
C MET A 47 1.25 7.50 -4.79
N LYS A 48 0.01 7.07 -5.07
CA LYS A 48 -0.37 5.64 -5.01
C LYS A 48 0.40 4.81 -6.05
N GLU A 49 0.54 5.31 -7.27
CA GLU A 49 1.32 4.64 -8.31
C GLU A 49 2.80 4.48 -7.95
N ILE A 50 3.43 5.52 -7.38
CA ILE A 50 4.84 5.46 -6.95
C ILE A 50 5.01 4.35 -5.92
N ARG A 51 4.10 4.24 -4.96
CA ARG A 51 4.14 3.21 -3.92
C ARG A 51 4.00 1.79 -4.48
N ALA A 52 3.04 1.58 -5.38
CA ALA A 52 2.88 0.29 -6.06
C ALA A 52 4.13 -0.08 -6.89
N LYS A 53 4.77 0.91 -7.51
CA LYS A 53 6.04 0.71 -8.24
C LYS A 53 7.20 0.43 -7.29
N GLU A 54 7.27 1.08 -6.12
CA GLU A 54 8.30 0.82 -5.11
C GLU A 54 8.16 -0.57 -4.50
N GLU A 55 6.93 -1.05 -4.27
CA GLU A 55 6.67 -2.42 -3.80
C GLU A 55 7.12 -3.46 -4.83
N GLY A 56 6.81 -3.24 -6.12
CA GLY A 56 7.28 -4.08 -7.21
C GLY A 56 8.81 -4.03 -7.40
N ASN A 57 9.44 -2.90 -7.13
CA ASN A 57 10.89 -2.72 -7.25
C ASN A 57 11.66 -3.23 -6.01
N ARG A 58 11.05 -3.18 -4.82
CA ARG A 58 11.64 -3.69 -3.56
C ARG A 58 11.66 -5.21 -3.47
N SER A 59 11.12 -5.96 -4.44
CA SER A 59 11.15 -7.41 -4.40
C SER A 59 11.34 -8.08 -5.77
N PRO A 60 12.55 -8.57 -6.08
CA PRO A 60 12.70 -9.68 -7.02
C PRO A 60 12.41 -11.05 -6.37
N ASN A 61 11.85 -11.13 -5.15
CA ASN A 61 11.62 -12.39 -4.43
C ASN A 61 10.22 -12.55 -3.82
N VAL A 62 9.17 -12.00 -4.46
CA VAL A 62 7.81 -12.52 -4.23
C VAL A 62 7.51 -13.59 -5.27
N GLY A 63 7.83 -14.83 -4.90
CA GLY A 63 7.26 -16.00 -5.56
C GLY A 63 5.75 -15.97 -5.35
N PHE A 64 5.02 -15.33 -6.26
CA PHE A 64 3.60 -15.57 -6.45
C PHE A 64 3.47 -17.02 -6.93
N GLY A 65 3.37 -17.94 -5.97
CA GLY A 65 2.96 -19.31 -6.20
C GLY A 65 1.52 -19.30 -6.69
N VAL A 66 1.31 -19.02 -7.97
CA VAL A 66 0.10 -19.41 -8.67
C VAL A 66 0.14 -20.93 -8.68
N GLY A 67 -0.44 -21.54 -7.65
CA GLY A 67 -0.69 -22.97 -7.60
C GLY A 67 -1.60 -23.30 -8.77
N ILE A 68 -1.02 -23.77 -9.87
CA ILE A 68 -1.75 -24.51 -10.89
C ILE A 68 -2.27 -25.77 -10.18
N GLY A 69 -3.49 -25.70 -9.68
CA GLY A 69 -4.22 -26.84 -9.17
C GLY A 69 -4.65 -27.71 -10.34
N VAL A 70 -3.75 -28.57 -10.85
CA VAL A 70 -4.18 -29.78 -11.55
C VAL A 70 -4.44 -30.81 -10.47
N GLY A 71 -5.71 -31.11 -10.21
CA GLY A 71 -6.12 -32.08 -9.22
C GLY A 71 -7.42 -32.76 -9.64
N LEU A 72 -7.24 -33.94 -10.24
CA LEU A 72 -8.21 -34.98 -10.68
C LEU A 72 -8.96 -34.73 -11.99
#